data_AF-A0A0F8YGK3-F1
#
_entry.id   AF-A0A0F8YGK3-F1
#
_cell.length_a   1.000
_cell.length_b   1.000
_cell.length_c   1.000
_cell.angle_alpha   90.00
_cell.angle_beta   90.00
_cell.angle_gamma   90.00
#
_symmetry.space_group_name_H-M   'P 1'
#
loop_
_entity.id
_entity.type
_entity.pdbx_description
1 polymer ?
#
loop_
_entity_poly.entity_id
_entity_poly.type
_entity_poly.pdbx_seq_one_letter_code
_entity_poly.pdbx_strand_id
1 'polypeptide(L)'
;MLASLSVEAAADVDVAACVFANRGAEERYFVWEQPDDDAFALGGLGAVWTIDGVEADRRFGDAAGRCAEFMRDAVIDRGFSERGEGPVWMGGFAFAARGGATPEWATLPSTLLFLPEISLARRGSRTSATVNVVCRPGDEPEELWRASASR
;
A
#
# COMPACT_ATOMS: atom_id res chain seq x y z
N MET A 1 14.52 7.94 -1.31
CA MET A 1 13.52 8.26 -2.34
C MET A 1 12.76 7.00 -2.67
N LEU A 2 11.47 7.10 -3.00
CA LEU A 2 10.69 5.95 -3.45
C LEU A 2 10.93 5.72 -4.96
N ALA A 3 11.09 4.47 -5.37
CA ALA A 3 10.93 4.03 -6.75
C ALA A 3 9.67 3.17 -6.87
N SER A 4 8.82 3.45 -7.85
CA SER A 4 7.56 2.73 -8.08
C SER A 4 7.42 2.37 -9.55
N LEU A 5 7.19 1.09 -9.84
CA LEU A 5 7.01 0.54 -11.17
C LEU A 5 5.68 -0.21 -11.23
N SER A 6 4.88 0.05 -12.26
CA SER A 6 3.66 -0.73 -12.50
C SER A 6 3.77 -1.50 -13.80
N VAL A 7 3.25 -2.72 -13.78
CA VAL A 7 3.19 -3.61 -14.94
C VAL A 7 1.80 -4.22 -15.05
N GLU A 8 1.43 -4.64 -16.26
CA GLU A 8 0.22 -5.46 -16.43
C GLU A 8 0.47 -6.85 -15.84
N ALA A 9 -0.45 -7.31 -15.00
CA ALA A 9 -0.46 -8.64 -14.42
C ALA A 9 -1.35 -9.58 -15.27
N ALA A 10 -1.30 -10.87 -14.98
CA ALA A 10 -2.17 -11.83 -15.66
C ALA A 10 -3.66 -11.51 -15.39
N ALA A 11 -4.48 -11.54 -16.44
CA ALA A 11 -5.88 -11.09 -16.40
C ALA A 11 -6.76 -11.90 -15.44
N ASP A 12 -6.40 -13.15 -15.16
CA ASP A 12 -7.13 -14.09 -14.31
C ASP A 12 -6.74 -14.03 -12.83
N VAL A 13 -5.81 -13.15 -12.43
CA VAL A 13 -5.36 -13.01 -11.04
C VAL A 13 -6.49 -12.56 -10.12
N ASP A 14 -7.00 -13.46 -9.29
CA ASP A 14 -7.85 -13.09 -8.16
C ASP A 14 -7.01 -12.32 -7.12
N VAL A 15 -7.31 -11.03 -6.97
CA VAL A 15 -6.54 -10.11 -6.13
C VAL A 15 -6.56 -10.55 -4.66
N ALA A 16 -7.74 -10.87 -4.12
CA ALA A 16 -7.89 -11.27 -2.74
C ALA A 16 -7.17 -12.60 -2.48
N ALA A 17 -7.42 -13.61 -3.31
CA ALA A 17 -6.79 -14.92 -3.18
C ALA A 17 -5.27 -14.84 -3.31
N CYS A 18 -4.76 -14.02 -4.24
CA CYS A 18 -3.32 -13.80 -4.42
C CYS A 18 -2.69 -13.20 -3.15
N VAL A 19 -3.32 -12.16 -2.56
CA VAL A 19 -2.84 -11.57 -1.31
C VAL A 19 -2.89 -12.59 -0.17
N PHE A 20 -4.01 -13.29 0.02
CA PHE A 20 -4.13 -14.25 1.13
C PHE A 20 -3.21 -15.46 1.01
N ALA A 21 -2.92 -15.92 -0.21
CA ALA A 21 -2.05 -17.07 -0.44
C ALA A 21 -0.57 -16.75 -0.23
N ASN A 22 -0.16 -15.49 -0.44
CA ASN A 22 1.26 -15.10 -0.41
C ASN A 22 1.65 -14.30 0.84
N ARG A 23 0.70 -13.84 1.67
CA ARG A 23 1.03 -13.07 2.87
C ARG A 23 1.87 -13.89 3.85
N GLY A 24 2.94 -13.29 4.36
CA GLY A 24 3.66 -13.78 5.54
C GLY A 24 2.79 -13.74 6.80
N ALA A 25 3.16 -14.52 7.82
CA ALA A 25 2.41 -14.63 9.08
C ALA A 25 2.21 -13.28 9.79
N GLU A 26 3.24 -12.44 9.77
CA GLU A 26 3.27 -11.11 10.41
C GLU A 26 3.32 -9.97 9.37
N GLU A 27 3.08 -10.29 8.10
CA GLU A 27 3.18 -9.31 7.03
C GLU A 27 1.94 -8.41 7.01
N ARG A 28 2.16 -7.10 6.77
CA ARG A 28 1.05 -6.18 6.53
C ARG A 28 0.41 -6.52 5.19
N TYR A 29 -0.92 -6.62 5.20
CA TYR A 29 -1.68 -6.82 3.98
C TYR A 29 -2.99 -6.05 4.03
N PHE A 30 -3.56 -5.82 2.86
CA PHE A 30 -4.85 -5.15 2.69
C PHE A 30 -5.57 -5.75 1.48
N VAL A 31 -6.89 -5.88 1.59
CA VAL A 31 -7.77 -6.29 0.48
C VAL A 31 -9.03 -5.45 0.55
N TRP A 32 -9.43 -4.88 -0.59
CA TRP A 32 -10.67 -4.13 -0.73
C TRP A 32 -11.30 -4.43 -2.09
N GLU A 33 -12.56 -4.83 -2.07
CA GLU A 33 -13.34 -5.10 -3.28
C GLU A 33 -14.56 -4.20 -3.36
N GLN A 34 -14.87 -3.76 -4.59
CA GLN A 34 -16.13 -3.12 -4.94
C GLN A 34 -16.63 -3.76 -6.25
N PRO A 35 -17.25 -4.95 -6.18
CA PRO A 35 -17.65 -5.69 -7.38
C PRO A 35 -18.59 -4.90 -8.31
N ASP A 36 -19.46 -4.08 -7.73
CA ASP A 36 -20.42 -3.23 -8.44
C ASP A 36 -19.77 -2.00 -9.11
N ASP A 37 -18.50 -1.70 -8.82
CA ASP A 37 -17.72 -0.60 -9.39
C ASP A 37 -16.69 -1.17 -10.38
N ASP A 38 -17.20 -1.67 -11.52
CA ASP A 38 -16.40 -2.27 -12.60
C ASP A 38 -15.46 -3.39 -12.11
N ALA A 39 -16.00 -4.33 -11.31
CA ALA A 39 -15.25 -5.44 -10.74
C ALA A 39 -13.95 -5.00 -10.02
N PHE A 40 -13.98 -3.84 -9.36
CA PHE A 40 -12.79 -3.32 -8.70
C PHE A 40 -12.32 -4.22 -7.57
N ALA A 41 -11.03 -4.49 -7.57
CA ALA A 41 -10.33 -5.04 -6.42
C ALA A 41 -8.97 -4.36 -6.25
N LEU A 42 -8.57 -4.15 -5.00
CA LEU A 42 -7.27 -3.62 -4.61
C LEU A 42 -6.69 -4.52 -3.51
N GLY A 43 -5.45 -4.93 -3.71
CA GLY A 43 -4.71 -5.77 -2.79
C GLY A 43 -3.32 -5.19 -2.54
N GLY A 44 -2.78 -5.37 -1.33
CA GLY A 44 -1.42 -4.97 -0.99
C GLY A 44 -0.75 -5.98 -0.06
N LEU A 45 0.54 -6.17 -0.26
CA LEU A 45 1.43 -7.03 0.54
C LEU A 45 2.69 -6.26 0.95
N GLY A 46 3.15 -6.54 2.16
CA GLY A 46 4.31 -5.89 2.75
C GLY A 46 4.06 -4.42 3.06
N ALA A 47 5.11 -3.72 3.52
CA ALA A 47 5.06 -2.29 3.70
C ALA A 47 6.46 -1.68 3.57
N VAL A 48 6.64 -0.79 2.59
CA VAL A 48 7.85 0.04 2.51
C VAL A 48 7.83 1.22 3.49
N TRP A 49 6.63 1.64 3.90
CA TRP A 49 6.45 2.69 4.88
C TRP A 49 5.11 2.56 5.60
N THR A 50 5.06 3.00 6.86
CA THR A 50 3.84 3.04 7.67
C THR A 50 3.67 4.42 8.30
N ILE A 51 2.45 4.91 8.32
CA ILE A 51 2.02 6.11 9.03
C ILE A 51 1.00 5.68 10.06
N ASP A 52 1.34 5.85 11.33
CA ASP A 52 0.43 5.58 12.44
C ASP A 52 0.39 6.73 13.44
N GLY A 53 -0.57 6.65 14.38
CA GLY A 53 -0.59 7.48 15.58
C GLY A 53 -0.70 8.99 15.32
N VAL A 54 -1.42 9.39 14.26
CA VAL A 54 -1.59 10.81 13.92
C VAL A 54 -2.51 11.50 14.94
N GLU A 55 -2.22 12.76 15.26
CA GLU A 55 -2.96 13.56 16.23
C GLU A 55 -4.45 13.68 15.87
N ALA A 56 -5.32 13.40 16.84
CA ALA A 56 -6.75 13.16 16.65
C ALA A 56 -7.50 14.27 15.89
N ASP A 57 -7.20 15.53 16.21
CA ASP A 57 -7.95 16.70 15.74
C ASP A 57 -7.57 17.11 14.31
N ARG A 58 -6.45 16.60 13.78
CA ARG A 58 -5.97 16.86 12.41
C ARG A 58 -5.64 15.58 11.64
N ARG A 59 -6.08 14.42 12.14
CA ARG A 59 -5.59 13.10 11.68
C ARG A 59 -5.65 12.87 10.18
N PHE A 60 -6.69 13.33 9.49
CA PHE A 60 -6.83 13.17 8.05
C PHE A 60 -5.84 14.05 7.27
N GLY A 61 -5.75 15.34 7.63
CA GLY A 61 -4.86 16.30 6.98
C GLY A 61 -3.40 15.99 7.24
N ASP A 62 -3.05 15.66 8.48
CA ASP A 62 -1.70 15.30 8.88
C ASP A 62 -1.26 13.96 8.25
N ALA A 63 -2.16 12.97 8.16
CA ALA A 63 -1.88 11.73 7.43
C ALA A 63 -1.63 11.99 5.95
N ALA A 64 -2.50 12.76 5.29
CA ALA A 64 -2.33 13.14 3.89
C ALA A 64 -1.02 13.92 3.65
N GLY A 65 -0.67 14.83 4.57
CA GLY A 65 0.59 15.57 4.55
C GLY A 65 1.81 14.65 4.62
N ARG A 66 1.80 13.68 5.55
CA ARG A 66 2.86 12.67 5.66
C ARG A 66 2.96 11.78 4.43
N CYS A 67 1.83 11.35 3.85
CA CYS A 67 1.81 10.63 2.59
C CYS A 67 2.46 11.46 1.46
N ALA A 68 2.03 12.71 1.31
CA ALA A 68 2.55 13.60 0.27
C ALA A 68 4.04 13.92 0.47
N GLU A 69 4.49 14.09 1.72
CA GLU A 69 5.89 14.30 2.05
C GLU A 69 6.75 13.10 1.67
N PHE A 70 6.32 11.89 2.00
CA PHE A 70 7.02 10.66 1.62
C PHE A 70 7.12 10.49 0.09
N MET A 71 6.06 10.88 -0.62
CA MET A 71 5.97 10.79 -2.08
C MET A 71 6.69 11.93 -2.83
N ARG A 72 7.16 12.97 -2.13
CA ARG A 72 7.67 14.21 -2.73
C ARG A 72 8.74 13.98 -3.78
N ASP A 73 9.67 13.09 -3.48
CA ASP A 73 10.80 12.73 -4.34
C ASP A 73 10.64 11.28 -4.82
N ALA A 74 9.45 10.87 -5.22
CA ALA A 74 9.25 9.54 -5.78
C ALA A 74 9.60 9.50 -7.28
N VAL A 75 10.37 8.51 -7.72
CA VAL A 75 10.45 8.11 -9.13
C VAL A 75 9.32 7.14 -9.39
N ILE A 76 8.48 7.48 -10.33
CA ILE A 76 7.30 6.71 -10.68
C ILE A 76 7.36 6.48 -12.20
N ASP A 77 7.23 5.23 -12.62
CA ASP A 77 7.09 4.90 -14.04
C ASP A 77 5.92 5.66 -14.70
N ARG A 78 6.01 5.94 -16.00
CA ARG A 78 5.08 6.86 -16.69
C ARG A 78 3.61 6.43 -16.54
N GLY A 79 2.78 7.47 -16.52
CA GLY A 79 1.36 7.56 -16.15
C GLY A 79 0.55 6.28 -15.97
N PHE A 80 0.09 6.10 -14.73
CA PHE A 80 -1.03 5.24 -14.39
C PHE A 80 -2.32 5.80 -14.99
N SER A 81 -3.08 4.93 -15.66
CA SER A 81 -4.33 5.28 -16.32
C SER A 81 -5.55 5.01 -15.43
N GLU A 82 -5.43 4.08 -14.49
CA GLU A 82 -6.57 3.54 -13.74
C GLU A 82 -6.44 3.75 -12.23
N ARG A 83 -7.58 3.78 -11.55
CA ARG A 83 -7.64 3.82 -10.08
C ARG A 83 -6.98 2.57 -9.49
N GLY A 84 -6.01 2.78 -8.61
CA GLY A 84 -5.30 1.69 -7.94
C GLY A 84 -3.97 1.31 -8.58
N GLU A 85 -3.69 1.79 -9.79
CA GLU A 85 -2.36 1.71 -10.41
C GLU A 85 -1.39 2.68 -9.73
N GLY A 86 -0.16 2.21 -9.49
CA GLY A 86 0.88 3.01 -8.87
C GLY A 86 0.94 2.94 -7.34
N PRO A 87 1.69 3.85 -6.71
CA PRO A 87 1.87 3.85 -5.27
C PRO A 87 0.57 4.28 -4.58
N VAL A 88 -0.09 3.34 -3.90
CA VAL A 88 -1.35 3.56 -3.19
C VAL A 88 -1.16 3.32 -1.69
N TRP A 89 -1.47 4.33 -0.88
CA TRP A 89 -1.54 4.18 0.57
C TRP A 89 -2.81 3.41 0.96
N MET A 90 -2.65 2.37 1.77
CA MET A 90 -3.70 1.45 2.19
C MET A 90 -3.87 1.48 3.70
N GLY A 91 -5.09 1.20 4.18
CA GLY A 91 -5.41 1.16 5.61
C GLY A 91 -6.59 2.05 5.95
N GLY A 92 -6.56 2.70 7.11
CA GLY A 92 -7.66 3.55 7.53
C GLY A 92 -7.43 4.29 8.84
N PHE A 93 -8.56 4.73 9.40
CA PHE A 93 -8.62 5.53 10.62
C PHE A 93 -9.53 4.82 11.61
N ALA A 94 -9.19 4.91 12.90
CA ALA A 94 -10.07 4.46 13.95
C ALA A 94 -11.37 5.27 13.94
N PHE A 95 -12.46 4.63 14.38
CA PHE A 95 -13.74 5.30 14.57
C PHE A 95 -13.61 6.46 15.57
N ALA A 96 -13.02 6.17 16.74
CA ALA A 96 -12.72 7.19 17.73
C ALA A 96 -11.48 7.99 17.31
N ALA A 97 -11.58 9.32 17.34
CA ALA A 97 -10.51 10.21 16.89
C ALA A 97 -9.18 10.00 17.62
N ARG A 98 -9.23 9.64 18.92
CA ARG A 98 -8.07 9.35 19.77
C ARG A 98 -7.68 7.88 19.80
N GLY A 99 -8.22 7.06 18.89
CA GLY A 99 -8.03 5.61 18.89
C GLY A 99 -8.76 4.94 20.05
N GLY A 100 -8.32 3.72 20.35
CA GLY A 100 -8.82 2.94 21.48
C GLY A 100 -8.34 3.48 22.82
N ALA A 101 -9.22 4.16 23.57
CA ALA A 101 -8.88 4.70 24.89
C ALA A 101 -8.91 3.64 26.01
N THR A 102 -9.47 2.46 25.76
CA THR A 102 -9.54 1.36 26.73
C THR A 102 -8.49 0.29 26.41
N PRO A 103 -8.05 -0.50 27.40
CA PRO A 103 -6.97 -1.48 27.22
C PRO A 103 -7.21 -2.47 26.07
N GLU A 104 -8.46 -2.83 25.80
CA GLU A 104 -8.86 -3.77 24.76
C GLU A 104 -8.55 -3.27 23.34
N TRP A 105 -8.47 -1.94 23.18
CA TRP A 105 -8.25 -1.28 21.90
C TRP A 105 -6.90 -0.54 21.85
N ALA A 106 -6.07 -0.66 22.89
CA ALA A 106 -4.83 0.09 23.03
C ALA A 106 -3.79 -0.24 21.94
N THR A 107 -3.91 -1.38 21.28
CA THR A 107 -3.06 -1.79 20.14
C THR A 107 -3.55 -1.24 18.80
N LEU A 108 -4.74 -0.64 18.74
CA LEU A 108 -5.28 -0.05 17.52
C LEU A 108 -5.03 1.47 17.51
N PRO A 109 -4.12 1.96 16.64
CA PRO A 109 -3.82 3.38 16.57
C PRO A 109 -4.99 4.17 15.98
N SER A 110 -5.00 5.50 16.22
CA SER A 110 -5.99 6.43 15.65
C SER A 110 -5.98 6.46 14.12
N THR A 111 -4.82 6.17 13.52
CA THR A 111 -4.57 6.09 12.09
C THR A 111 -3.61 4.94 11.85
N LEU A 112 -3.83 4.17 10.79
CA LEU A 112 -2.87 3.20 10.27
C LEU A 112 -2.96 3.20 8.75
N LEU A 113 -1.98 3.81 8.10
CA LEU A 113 -1.79 3.76 6.66
C LEU A 113 -0.43 3.13 6.36
N PHE A 114 -0.33 2.39 5.27
CA PHE A 114 0.94 1.88 4.79
C PHE A 114 1.01 1.90 3.27
N LEU A 115 2.21 2.12 2.75
CA LEU A 115 2.48 1.93 1.32
C LEU A 115 3.01 0.50 1.15
N PRO A 116 2.31 -0.39 0.44
CA PRO A 116 2.73 -1.77 0.31
C PRO A 116 3.98 -1.88 -0.54
N GLU A 117 4.70 -2.98 -0.40
CA GLU A 117 5.80 -3.32 -1.30
C GLU A 117 5.29 -3.78 -2.65
N ILE A 118 4.21 -4.55 -2.66
CA ILE A 118 3.53 -4.99 -3.87
C ILE A 118 2.04 -4.67 -3.72
N SER A 119 1.45 -4.01 -4.71
CA SER A 119 -0.01 -3.86 -4.82
C SER A 119 -0.54 -4.43 -6.12
N LEU A 120 -1.75 -4.99 -6.05
CA LEU A 120 -2.52 -5.46 -7.19
C LEU A 120 -3.79 -4.63 -7.31
N ALA A 121 -4.13 -4.17 -8.52
CA ALA A 121 -5.38 -3.49 -8.77
C ALA A 121 -6.08 -4.10 -9.99
N ARG A 122 -7.34 -4.48 -9.83
CA ARG A 122 -8.20 -4.98 -10.90
C ARG A 122 -9.29 -3.96 -11.23
N ARG A 123 -9.55 -3.77 -12.52
CA ARG A 123 -10.70 -3.05 -13.09
C ARG A 123 -11.17 -3.81 -14.33
N GLY A 124 -12.44 -4.21 -14.34
CA GLY A 124 -13.01 -5.09 -15.35
C GLY A 124 -12.19 -6.37 -15.51
N SER A 125 -11.58 -6.55 -16.68
CA SER A 125 -10.72 -7.71 -17.00
C SER A 125 -9.22 -7.42 -16.89
N ARG A 126 -8.83 -6.18 -16.59
CA ARG A 126 -7.42 -5.78 -16.48
C ARG A 126 -6.98 -5.84 -15.04
N THR A 127 -5.77 -6.34 -14.82
CA THR A 127 -5.13 -6.34 -13.51
C THR A 127 -3.72 -5.80 -13.67
N SER A 128 -3.33 -4.87 -12.80
CA SER A 128 -1.99 -4.33 -12.73
C SER A 128 -1.32 -4.73 -11.43
N ALA A 129 0.00 -4.82 -11.47
CA ALA A 129 0.85 -5.00 -10.30
C ALA A 129 1.79 -3.80 -10.19
N THR A 130 1.90 -3.23 -8.99
CA THR A 130 2.86 -2.17 -8.68
C THR A 130 3.85 -2.67 -7.65
N VAL A 131 5.14 -2.44 -7.90
CA VAL A 131 6.22 -2.68 -6.93
C VAL A 131 6.76 -1.34 -6.44
N ASN A 132 6.87 -1.20 -5.13
CA ASN A 132 7.39 -0.03 -4.44
C ASN A 132 8.68 -0.41 -3.72
N VAL A 133 9.74 0.37 -3.92
CA VAL A 133 11.06 0.17 -3.32
C VAL A 133 11.57 1.48 -2.74
N VAL A 134 12.04 1.46 -1.50
CA VAL A 134 12.72 2.62 -0.91
C VAL A 134 14.21 2.53 -1.21
N CYS A 135 14.71 3.50 -1.97
CA CYS A 135 16.12 3.62 -2.32
C CYS A 135 16.81 4.66 -1.42
N ARG A 136 18.00 4.32 -0.95
CA ARG A 136 18.93 5.15 -0.18
C ARG A 136 20.16 5.51 -1.01
N PRO A 137 20.85 6.61 -0.68
CA PRO A 137 22.12 6.93 -1.32
C PRO A 137 23.12 5.79 -1.14
N GLY A 138 23.69 5.30 -2.23
CA GLY A 138 24.65 4.20 -2.23
C GLY A 138 24.05 2.80 -2.39
N ASP A 139 22.72 2.67 -2.51
CA ASP A 139 22.11 1.39 -2.84
C ASP A 139 22.50 0.94 -4.26
N GLU A 140 22.98 -0.30 -4.37
CA GLU A 140 23.28 -0.93 -5.66
C GLU A 140 22.01 -1.58 -6.24
N PRO A 141 21.64 -1.30 -7.50
CA PRO A 141 20.40 -1.80 -8.10
C PRO A 141 20.23 -3.33 -8.03
N GLU A 142 21.32 -4.09 -8.19
CA GLU A 142 21.28 -5.55 -8.12
C GLU A 142 20.97 -6.07 -6.70
N GLU A 143 21.42 -5.36 -5.67
CA GLU A 143 21.14 -5.72 -4.28
C GLU A 143 19.68 -5.44 -3.92
N LEU A 144 19.16 -4.30 -4.38
CA LEU A 144 17.73 -3.97 -4.26
C LEU A 144 16.85 -5.02 -4.94
N TRP A 145 17.20 -5.43 -6.16
CA TRP A 145 16.48 -6.48 -6.89
C TRP A 145 16.52 -7.83 -6.17
N ARG A 146 17.70 -8.26 -5.68
CA ARG A 146 17.82 -9.52 -4.92
C ARG A 146 16.99 -9.49 -3.65
N ALA A 147 16.95 -8.36 -2.94
CA ALA A 147 16.14 -8.20 -1.73
C ALA A 147 14.64 -8.20 -2.00
N SER A 148 14.19 -7.69 -3.16
CA SER A 148 12.78 -7.75 -3.55
C SER A 148 12.35 -9.11 -4.10
N ALA A 149 13.27 -9.87 -4.70
CA ALA A 149 13.00 -11.18 -5.29
C ALA A 149 13.10 -12.37 -4.32
N SER A 150 13.63 -12.15 -3.11
CA SER A 150 13.78 -13.18 -2.07
C SER A 150 12.60 -13.28 -1.11
N ARG A 151 11.52 -12.54 -1.39
CA ARG A 151 10.28 -12.53 -0.61
C ARG A 151 9.24 -13.46 -1.21
#